data_AF-A0A924UBQ4-F1
#
_entry.id   AF-A0A924UBQ4-F1
#
_cell.length_a   1.000
_cell.length_b   1.000
_cell.length_c   1.000
_cell.angle_alpha   90.00
_cell.angle_beta   90.00
_cell.angle_gamma   90.00
#
_symmetry.space_group_name_H-M   'P 1'
#
loop_
_entity.id
_entity.type
_entity.pdbx_description
1 polymer ?
#
loop_
_entity_poly.entity_id
_entity_poly.type
_entity_poly.pdbx_seq_one_letter_code
_entity_poly.pdbx_strand_id
1 'polypeptide(L)' 'MSDFSAPAQRPVNPRFSSGPCAKIPHYSLDMLSDAPLGRSHRAAVGKAKLAEAITLTRE' A
#
# COMPACT_ATOMS: atom_id res chain seq x y z
N MET A 1 24.35 11.88 14.19
CA MET A 1 23.26 12.26 13.27
C MET A 1 23.71 11.82 11.89
N SER A 2 23.03 10.85 11.28
CA SER A 2 23.44 10.29 9.99
C SER A 2 23.40 11.38 8.91
N ASP A 3 24.49 11.55 8.16
CA ASP A 3 24.54 12.47 7.03
C ASP A 3 23.71 11.91 5.87
N PHE A 4 22.52 12.47 5.69
CA PHE A 4 21.68 12.16 4.54
C PHE A 4 22.10 13.03 3.36
N SER A 5 22.89 12.45 2.45
CA SER A 5 23.19 13.09 1.17
C SER A 5 21.92 13.17 0.31
N ALA A 6 21.68 14.35 -0.27
CA ALA A 6 20.54 14.55 -1.16
C ALA A 6 20.72 13.74 -2.46
N PRO A 7 19.65 13.16 -3.03
CA PRO A 7 19.75 12.40 -4.27
C PRO A 7 20.22 13.29 -5.43
N ALA A 8 21.12 12.77 -6.26
CA ALA A 8 21.70 13.50 -7.39
C ALA A 8 20.68 13.83 -8.50
N GLN A 9 19.58 13.07 -8.58
CA GLN A 9 18.51 13.28 -9.55
C GLN A 9 17.15 13.37 -8.85
N ARG A 10 16.27 14.18 -9.43
CA ARG A 10 14.88 14.26 -8.98
C ARG A 10 14.13 12.98 -9.35
N PRO A 11 13.17 12.52 -8.53
CA PRO A 11 12.35 11.38 -8.89
C PRO A 11 11.53 11.66 -10.16
N VAL A 12 11.36 10.63 -11.00
CA VAL A 12 10.59 10.70 -12.26
C VAL A 12 9.14 11.12 -12.01
N ASN A 13 8.57 10.74 -10.87
CA ASN A 13 7.22 11.13 -10.46
C ASN A 13 7.26 11.94 -9.15
N PRO A 14 7.03 13.26 -9.20
CA PRO A 14 7.13 14.14 -8.02
C PRO A 14 5.84 14.20 -7.17
N ARG A 15 4.88 13.27 -7.37
CA ARG A 15 3.58 13.26 -6.65
C ARG A 15 3.69 12.56 -5.29
N PHE A 16 4.28 13.25 -4.31
CA PHE A 16 4.49 12.75 -2.93
C PHE A 16 3.37 13.10 -1.95
N SER A 17 2.23 13.63 -2.42
CA SER A 17 1.09 13.95 -1.56
C SER A 17 0.54 12.71 -0.86
N SER A 18 0.00 12.88 0.34
CA SER A 18 -0.70 11.82 1.09
C SER A 18 -2.16 11.61 0.65
N GLY A 19 -2.61 12.30 -0.40
CA GLY A 19 -3.93 12.07 -1.01
C GLY A 19 -4.38 13.21 -1.94
N PRO A 20 -4.73 12.93 -3.21
CA PRO A 20 -4.51 11.66 -3.93
C PRO A 20 -3.00 11.42 -4.15
N CYS A 21 -2.57 10.16 -4.14
CA CYS A 21 -1.17 9.75 -4.35
C CYS A 21 -1.03 9.02 -5.69
N ALA A 22 0.16 9.01 -6.27
CA ALA A 22 0.42 8.19 -7.46
C ALA A 22 0.34 6.68 -7.15
N LYS A 23 -0.20 5.91 -8.09
CA LYS A 23 -0.09 4.44 -8.06
C LYS A 23 1.36 4.03 -8.33
N ILE A 24 1.74 2.84 -7.88
CA ILE A 24 3.06 2.26 -8.18
C ILE A 24 3.22 2.02 -9.70
N PRO A 25 4.45 2.07 -10.25
CA PRO A 25 4.67 1.99 -11.69
C PRO A 25 4.06 0.77 -12.42
N HIS A 26 3.89 -0.35 -11.73
CA HIS A 26 3.34 -1.60 -12.29
C HIS A 26 1.95 -1.95 -11.77
N TYR A 27 1.20 -0.95 -11.30
CA TYR A 27 -0.15 -1.19 -10.79
C TYR A 27 -1.06 -1.76 -11.90
N SER A 28 -1.68 -2.91 -11.63
CA SER A 28 -2.75 -3.49 -12.44
C SER A 28 -3.95 -3.87 -11.57
N LEU A 29 -5.12 -4.05 -12.19
CA LEU A 29 -6.32 -4.48 -11.47
C LEU A 29 -6.22 -5.92 -10.95
N ASP A 30 -5.39 -6.76 -11.57
CA ASP A 30 -5.18 -8.15 -11.16
C ASP A 30 -4.62 -8.25 -9.73
N MET A 31 -3.91 -7.21 -9.27
CA MET A 31 -3.45 -7.10 -7.88
C MET A 31 -4.60 -7.06 -6.86
N LEU A 32 -5.83 -6.77 -7.30
CA LEU A 32 -7.03 -6.77 -6.47
C LEU A 32 -7.85 -8.07 -6.60
N SER A 33 -7.36 -9.07 -7.33
CA SER A 33 -8.09 -10.32 -7.61
C SER A 33 -8.54 -11.07 -6.35
N ASP A 34 -7.74 -11.03 -5.28
CA ASP A 34 -8.06 -11.64 -3.99
C ASP A 34 -8.68 -10.63 -2.99
N ALA A 35 -8.98 -9.41 -3.41
CA ALA A 35 -9.61 -8.44 -2.50
C ALA A 35 -11.08 -8.84 -2.22
N PRO A 36 -11.57 -8.73 -0.97
CA PRO A 36 -12.97 -9.03 -0.62
C PRO A 36 -13.90 -7.88 -1.06
N LEU A 37 -13.93 -7.56 -2.35
CA LEU A 37 -14.72 -6.48 -2.94
C LEU A 37 -16.22 -6.74 -2.74
N GLY A 38 -16.98 -5.67 -2.51
CA GLY A 38 -18.44 -5.76 -2.32
C GLY A 38 -18.90 -6.49 -1.06
N ARG A 39 -17.99 -6.87 -0.16
CA ARG A 39 -18.30 -7.51 1.12
C ARG A 39 -18.04 -6.56 2.29
N SER A 40 -18.78 -6.77 3.38
CA SER A 40 -18.53 -6.07 4.64
C SER A 40 -17.18 -6.51 5.23
N HIS A 41 -16.40 -5.55 5.74
CA HIS A 41 -15.17 -5.81 6.49
C HIS A 41 -15.39 -6.69 7.74
N ARG A 42 -16.63 -6.73 8.26
CA ARG A 42 -17.01 -7.58 9.42
C ARG A 42 -17.33 -9.03 9.02
N ALA A 43 -17.47 -9.33 7.74
CA ALA A 43 -17.66 -10.70 7.27
C ALA A 43 -16.42 -11.55 7.58
N ALA A 44 -16.58 -12.88 7.62
CA ALA A 44 -15.50 -13.81 7.98
C ALA A 44 -14.22 -13.57 7.16
N VAL A 45 -14.34 -13.41 5.83
CA VAL A 45 -13.21 -13.14 4.93
C VAL A 45 -12.51 -11.81 5.23
N GLY A 46 -13.27 -10.75 5.52
CA GLY A 46 -12.71 -9.43 5.84
C GLY A 46 -11.98 -9.44 7.19
N LYS A 47 -12.58 -10.04 8.21
CA LYS A 47 -11.95 -10.22 9.53
C LYS A 47 -10.66 -11.04 9.45
N ALA A 48 -10.67 -12.12 8.67
CA ALA A 48 -9.48 -12.96 8.49
C ALA A 48 -8.31 -12.17 7.88
N LYS A 49 -8.55 -11.42 6.80
CA LYS A 49 -7.51 -10.58 6.16
C LYS A 49 -6.98 -9.48 7.07
N LEU A 50 -7.85 -8.85 7.87
CA LEU A 50 -7.40 -7.85 8.85
C LEU A 50 -6.53 -8.48 9.93
N ALA A 51 -6.90 -9.65 10.45
CA ALA A 51 -6.10 -10.38 11.44
C ALA A 51 -4.74 -10.82 10.88
N GLU A 52 -4.70 -11.28 9.63
CA GLU A 52 -3.47 -11.60 8.91
C GLU A 52 -2.56 -10.38 8.78
N ALA A 53 -3.07 -9.25 8.30
CA ALA A 53 -2.31 -8.01 8.17
C ALA A 53 -1.72 -7.56 9.52
N ILE A 54 -2.54 -7.57 10.59
CA ILE A 54 -2.07 -7.25 11.95
C ILE A 54 -0.94 -8.19 12.37
N THR A 55 -1.06 -9.49 12.07
CA THR A 55 -0.05 -10.47 12.45
C THR A 55 1.26 -10.24 11.69
N LEU A 56 1.18 -9.96 10.37
CA LEU A 56 2.35 -9.72 9.51
C LEU A 56 3.12 -8.44 9.86
N THR A 57 2.43 -7.37 10.28
CA THR A 57 3.07 -6.07 10.54
C THR A 57 3.41 -5.82 12.00
N ARG A 58 3.27 -6.82 12.88
CA ARG A 58 3.47 -6.67 14.32
C ARG A 58 4.94 -6.72 14.75
N GLU A 59 5.80 -7.37 13.96
CA GLU A 59 7.25 -7.46 14.19
C GLU A 59 7.97 -6.22 13.63
#